data_AF-A0A560WX28-F1
#
_entry.id   AF-A0A560WX28-F1
#
_cell.length_a   1.000
_cell.length_b   1.000
_cell.length_c   1.000
_cell.angle_alpha   90.00
_cell.angle_beta   90.00
_cell.angle_gamma   90.00
#
_symmetry.space_group_name_H-M   'P 1'
#
loop_
_entity.id
_entity.type
_entity.pdbx_description
1 polymer ?
#
loop_
_entity_poly.entity_id
_entity_poly.type
_entity_poly.pdbx_seq_one_letter_code
_entity_poly.pdbx_strand_id
1 'polypeptide(L)'
;MADNRPSDTTEICEEILRTEKQYNLDHEILRSENVIIDRLLGRRIELIDAYSELHHKLGAQPHALKIFLGALLSTAAIWSPEKIMESRDGRQRLEAVNALVAEKASELAALLREREALHNDSGFAGNTHYHVCRVIEDAARENYLFKSWVRDDLRALRGRFDLKYWPRIHHFMDALALDADNAELEATDPITAAATTGLRASRADFFKALFAAIEENSTAMHGFIPTGLKLTDGTLASLANCALDLGPDDLVDSGYVKRFRQRERNSAQVRNADIAP
;
A
#
# COMPACT_ATOMS: atom_id res chain seq x y z
N MET A 1 -26.86 -5.86 43.99
CA MET A 1 -25.98 -4.79 43.50
C MET A 1 -24.68 -5.45 43.07
N ALA A 2 -24.50 -5.66 41.76
CA ALA A 2 -23.34 -6.36 41.23
C ALA A 2 -22.21 -5.35 40.98
N ASP A 3 -21.10 -5.55 41.67
CA ASP A 3 -19.82 -4.87 41.53
C ASP A 3 -19.13 -5.43 40.26
N ASN A 4 -19.39 -4.81 39.10
CA ASN A 4 -18.80 -5.20 37.82
C ASN A 4 -17.39 -4.60 37.73
N ARG A 5 -16.39 -5.37 38.14
CA ARG A 5 -15.00 -4.88 38.27
C ARG A 5 -14.34 -4.75 36.90
N PRO A 6 -13.63 -3.65 36.61
CA PRO A 6 -12.89 -3.42 35.36
C PRO A 6 -11.81 -4.47 35.05
N SER A 7 -11.48 -5.38 35.99
CA SER A 7 -10.52 -6.47 35.74
C SER A 7 -11.08 -7.56 34.81
N ASP A 8 -12.40 -7.79 34.82
CA ASP A 8 -13.02 -8.88 34.05
C ASP A 8 -13.13 -8.53 32.56
N THR A 9 -13.54 -7.31 32.25
CA THR A 9 -13.65 -6.82 30.86
C THR A 9 -12.29 -6.67 30.17
N THR A 10 -11.27 -6.25 30.93
CA THR A 10 -9.88 -6.19 30.44
C THR A 10 -9.38 -7.58 30.07
N GLU A 11 -9.61 -8.57 30.94
CA GLU A 11 -9.16 -9.94 30.71
C GLU A 11 -9.79 -10.56 29.47
N ILE A 12 -11.08 -10.29 29.21
CA ILE A 12 -11.77 -10.77 28.01
C ILE A 12 -11.12 -10.22 26.73
N CYS A 13 -10.80 -8.93 26.70
CA CYS A 13 -10.10 -8.32 25.55
C CYS A 13 -8.69 -8.89 25.38
N GLU A 14 -7.93 -9.04 26.47
CA GLU A 14 -6.59 -9.60 26.43
C GLU A 14 -6.58 -11.07 26.00
N GLU A 15 -7.58 -11.86 26.41
CA GLU A 15 -7.70 -13.26 26.03
C GLU A 15 -7.95 -13.44 24.53
N ILE A 16 -8.75 -12.54 23.92
CA ILE A 16 -8.90 -12.49 22.46
C ILE A 16 -7.54 -12.22 21.80
N LEU A 17 -6.77 -11.26 22.31
CA LEU A 17 -5.46 -10.93 21.78
C LEU A 17 -4.46 -12.08 21.93
N ARG A 18 -4.45 -12.76 23.10
CA ARG A 18 -3.58 -13.93 23.34
C ARG A 18 -3.95 -15.10 22.43
N THR A 19 -5.24 -15.36 22.25
CA THR A 19 -5.75 -16.40 21.34
C THR A 19 -5.31 -16.11 19.91
N GLU A 20 -5.46 -14.86 19.45
CA GLU A 20 -5.04 -14.44 18.11
C GLU A 20 -3.52 -14.57 17.94
N LYS A 21 -2.74 -14.15 18.93
CA LYS A 21 -1.28 -14.30 18.93
C LYS A 21 -0.86 -15.76 18.82
N GLN A 22 -1.49 -16.64 19.61
CA GLN A 22 -1.20 -18.07 19.58
C GLN A 22 -1.50 -18.65 18.19
N TYR A 23 -2.65 -18.32 17.62
CA TYR A 23 -3.01 -18.72 16.26
C TYR A 23 -1.95 -18.27 15.23
N ASN A 24 -1.52 -17.01 15.31
CA ASN A 24 -0.50 -16.45 14.41
C ASN A 24 0.87 -17.15 14.56
N LEU A 25 1.27 -17.49 15.79
CA LEU A 25 2.51 -18.23 16.06
C LEU A 25 2.44 -19.65 15.53
N ASP A 26 1.33 -20.36 15.76
CA ASP A 26 1.13 -21.74 15.30
C ASP A 26 1.14 -21.87 13.78
N HIS A 27 0.74 -20.81 13.06
CA HIS A 27 0.67 -20.78 11.60
C HIS A 27 1.81 -20.01 10.94
N GLU A 28 2.74 -19.45 11.72
CA GLU A 28 3.88 -18.64 11.24
C GLU A 28 3.48 -17.41 10.39
N ILE A 29 2.36 -16.77 10.74
CA ILE A 29 1.81 -15.60 10.00
C ILE A 29 1.78 -14.33 10.86
N LEU A 30 1.53 -13.18 10.21
CA LEU A 30 1.17 -11.90 10.84
C LEU A 30 2.10 -11.44 11.97
N ARG A 31 3.43 -11.64 11.79
CA ARG A 31 4.45 -11.27 12.79
C ARG A 31 4.35 -9.82 13.26
N SER A 32 3.97 -8.88 12.39
CA SER A 32 3.77 -7.48 12.76
C SER A 32 2.59 -7.26 13.70
N GLU A 33 1.51 -8.02 13.56
CA GLU A 33 0.37 -7.96 14.48
C GLU A 33 0.75 -8.53 15.84
N ASN A 34 1.57 -9.59 15.90
CA ASN A 34 2.06 -10.15 17.16
C ASN A 34 2.85 -9.12 17.99
N VAL A 35 3.65 -8.27 17.35
CA VAL A 35 4.36 -7.17 18.04
C VAL A 35 3.38 -6.17 18.64
N ILE A 36 2.29 -5.86 17.93
CA ILE A 36 1.27 -4.93 18.41
C ILE A 36 0.47 -5.55 19.54
N ILE A 37 0.13 -6.84 19.45
CA ILE A 37 -0.50 -7.58 20.55
C ILE A 37 0.37 -7.47 21.81
N ASP A 38 1.68 -7.69 21.71
CA ASP A 38 2.59 -7.57 22.85
C ASP A 38 2.61 -6.17 23.45
N ARG A 39 2.54 -5.11 22.62
CA ARG A 39 2.42 -3.72 23.09
C ARG A 39 1.12 -3.48 23.85
N LEU A 40 -0.01 -3.94 23.29
CA LEU A 40 -1.33 -3.78 23.92
C LEU A 40 -1.38 -4.50 25.28
N LEU A 41 -0.87 -5.74 25.35
CA LEU A 41 -0.79 -6.52 26.58
C LEU A 41 0.17 -5.87 27.60
N GLY A 42 1.30 -5.34 27.15
CA GLY A 42 2.29 -4.67 28.01
C GLY A 42 1.80 -3.32 28.57
N ARG A 43 0.89 -2.64 27.87
CA ARG A 43 0.32 -1.32 28.26
C ARG A 43 -1.10 -1.43 28.82
N ARG A 44 -1.45 -2.56 29.41
CA ARG A 44 -2.77 -2.86 30.01
C ARG A 44 -3.40 -1.71 30.79
N ILE A 45 -2.63 -1.05 31.66
CA ILE A 45 -3.13 0.00 32.56
C ILE A 45 -3.77 1.16 31.77
N GLU A 46 -3.18 1.51 30.63
CA GLU A 46 -3.66 2.59 29.76
C GLU A 46 -4.93 2.20 28.99
N LEU A 47 -5.22 0.90 28.90
CA LEU A 47 -6.34 0.36 28.13
C LEU A 47 -7.52 -0.09 28.98
N ILE A 48 -7.46 -0.01 30.32
CA ILE A 48 -8.56 -0.46 31.20
C ILE A 48 -9.89 0.20 30.81
N ASP A 49 -9.92 1.52 30.68
CA ASP A 49 -11.14 2.25 30.34
C ASP A 49 -11.58 1.98 28.90
N ALA A 50 -10.61 1.86 27.98
CA ALA A 50 -10.85 1.56 26.57
C ALA A 50 -11.47 0.17 26.39
N TYR A 51 -10.93 -0.85 27.07
CA TYR A 51 -11.44 -2.22 27.05
C TYR A 51 -12.78 -2.33 27.75
N SER A 52 -12.99 -1.58 28.84
CA SER A 52 -14.30 -1.49 29.49
C SER A 52 -15.37 -0.95 28.52
N GLU A 53 -15.08 0.14 27.79
CA GLU A 53 -16.00 0.70 26.81
C GLU A 53 -16.24 -0.26 25.62
N LEU A 54 -15.17 -0.86 25.08
CA LEU A 54 -15.26 -1.82 23.98
C LEU A 54 -16.11 -3.03 24.37
N HIS A 55 -15.85 -3.62 25.53
CA HIS A 55 -16.62 -4.74 26.05
C HIS A 55 -18.07 -4.35 26.31
N HIS A 56 -18.34 -3.17 26.88
CA HIS A 56 -19.71 -2.70 27.08
C HIS A 56 -20.48 -2.57 25.76
N LYS A 57 -19.83 -2.14 24.67
CA LYS A 57 -20.47 -1.88 23.39
C LYS A 57 -20.53 -3.08 22.45
N LEU A 58 -19.54 -3.98 22.53
CA LEU A 58 -19.35 -5.09 21.60
C LEU A 58 -19.39 -6.46 22.29
N GLY A 59 -19.22 -6.54 23.61
CA GLY A 59 -19.11 -7.81 24.36
C GLY A 59 -20.35 -8.70 24.32
N ALA A 60 -21.53 -8.14 24.02
CA ALA A 60 -22.74 -8.93 23.77
C ALA A 60 -22.64 -9.78 22.48
N GLN A 61 -21.72 -9.44 21.57
CA GLN A 61 -21.44 -10.16 20.33
C GLN A 61 -19.93 -10.46 20.27
N PRO A 62 -19.48 -11.62 20.76
CA PRO A 62 -18.05 -11.94 20.86
C PRO A 62 -17.26 -11.77 19.54
N HIS A 63 -17.90 -12.06 18.40
CA HIS A 63 -17.31 -11.88 17.08
C HIS A 63 -17.08 -10.40 16.74
N ALA A 64 -17.97 -9.49 17.13
CA ALA A 64 -17.82 -8.06 16.86
C ALA A 64 -16.60 -7.47 17.58
N LEU A 65 -16.36 -7.88 18.83
CA LEU A 65 -15.19 -7.47 19.60
C LEU A 65 -13.90 -8.02 18.98
N LYS A 66 -13.90 -9.30 18.59
CA LYS A 66 -12.74 -9.91 17.89
C LYS A 66 -12.42 -9.19 16.58
N ILE A 67 -13.42 -8.94 15.74
CA ILE A 67 -13.24 -8.26 14.44
C ILE A 67 -12.76 -6.82 14.63
N PHE A 68 -13.27 -6.10 15.63
CA PHE A 68 -12.76 -4.76 15.95
C PHE A 68 -11.28 -4.78 16.34
N LEU A 69 -10.87 -5.70 17.22
CA LEU A 69 -9.48 -5.83 17.64
C LEU A 69 -8.59 -6.24 16.45
N GLY A 70 -9.05 -7.16 15.60
CA GLY A 70 -8.37 -7.51 14.34
C GLY A 70 -8.17 -6.29 13.43
N ALA A 71 -9.22 -5.50 13.20
CA ALA A 71 -9.12 -4.27 12.40
C ALA A 71 -8.11 -3.28 12.99
N LEU A 72 -8.04 -3.13 14.33
CA LEU A 72 -7.04 -2.31 15.00
C LEU A 72 -5.62 -2.84 14.77
N LEU A 73 -5.41 -4.16 14.96
CA LEU A 73 -4.11 -4.81 14.77
C LEU A 73 -3.63 -4.67 13.33
N SER A 74 -4.46 -5.02 12.34
CA SER A 74 -4.09 -4.92 10.93
C SER A 74 -3.82 -3.48 10.51
N THR A 75 -4.64 -2.53 10.96
CA THR A 75 -4.40 -1.09 10.69
C THR A 75 -3.06 -0.64 11.26
N ALA A 76 -2.78 -0.95 12.54
CA ALA A 76 -1.53 -0.56 13.18
C ALA A 76 -0.31 -1.31 12.59
N ALA A 77 -0.47 -2.55 12.15
CA ALA A 77 0.58 -3.37 11.55
C ALA A 77 1.01 -2.87 10.18
N ILE A 78 0.09 -2.26 9.44
CA ILE A 78 0.39 -1.58 8.19
C ILE A 78 0.95 -0.18 8.48
N TRP A 79 0.45 0.49 9.52
CA TRP A 79 0.81 1.86 9.87
C TRP A 79 2.09 2.02 10.73
N SER A 80 2.86 0.95 10.95
CA SER A 80 4.14 1.05 11.66
C SER A 80 5.06 2.05 10.93
N PRO A 81 5.67 3.03 11.62
CA PRO A 81 6.52 4.05 11.00
C PRO A 81 7.59 3.50 10.07
N GLU A 82 8.16 2.34 10.40
CA GLU A 82 9.18 1.66 9.61
C GLU A 82 8.66 1.20 8.24
N LYS A 83 7.48 0.56 8.18
CA LYS A 83 6.87 0.12 6.91
C LYS A 83 6.39 1.29 6.05
N ILE A 84 5.90 2.36 6.68
CA ILE A 84 5.53 3.57 5.95
C ILE A 84 6.77 4.22 5.34
N MET A 85 7.89 4.27 6.08
CA MET A 85 9.16 4.72 5.53
C MET A 85 9.63 3.83 4.37
N GLU A 86 9.59 2.50 4.52
CA GLU A 86 10.00 1.56 3.47
C GLU A 86 9.15 1.70 2.20
N SER A 87 7.83 1.84 2.32
CA SER A 87 6.93 2.10 1.19
C SER A 87 7.24 3.42 0.48
N ARG A 88 7.60 4.46 1.23
CA ARG A 88 8.00 5.76 0.69
C ARG A 88 9.36 5.70 0.00
N ASP A 89 10.34 5.05 0.60
CA ASP A 89 11.65 4.82 0.00
C ASP A 89 11.48 4.01 -1.30
N GLY A 90 10.59 3.01 -1.30
CA GLY A 90 10.21 2.27 -2.50
C GLY A 90 9.62 3.15 -3.59
N ARG A 91 8.67 4.04 -3.25
CA ARG A 91 8.08 5.00 -4.20
C ARG A 91 9.13 5.97 -4.76
N GLN A 92 9.91 6.62 -3.89
CA GLN A 92 10.96 7.55 -4.30
C GLN A 92 12.01 6.85 -5.15
N ARG A 93 12.34 5.60 -4.81
CA ARG A 93 13.27 4.79 -5.59
C ARG A 93 12.70 4.49 -6.97
N LEU A 94 11.41 4.17 -7.08
CA LEU A 94 10.76 3.90 -8.35
C LEU A 94 10.69 5.16 -9.23
N GLU A 95 10.35 6.32 -8.67
CA GLU A 95 10.43 7.63 -9.33
C GLU A 95 11.85 7.89 -9.87
N ALA A 96 12.87 7.70 -9.02
CA ALA A 96 14.26 7.88 -9.41
C ALA A 96 14.71 6.87 -10.49
N VAL A 97 14.23 5.62 -10.43
CA VAL A 97 14.53 4.61 -11.45
C VAL A 97 13.87 4.97 -12.77
N ASN A 98 12.62 5.43 -12.78
CA ASN A 98 11.94 5.87 -14.00
C ASN A 98 12.67 7.06 -14.66
N ALA A 99 13.08 8.05 -13.87
CA ALA A 99 13.88 9.17 -14.37
C ALA A 99 15.21 8.70 -14.99
N LEU A 100 15.91 7.76 -14.35
CA LEU A 100 17.14 7.18 -14.89
C LEU A 100 16.89 6.35 -16.15
N VAL A 101 15.78 5.60 -16.22
CA VAL A 101 15.39 4.86 -17.43
C VAL A 101 15.13 5.84 -18.58
N ALA A 102 14.41 6.93 -18.33
CA ALA A 102 14.13 7.97 -19.32
C ALA A 102 15.41 8.60 -19.88
N GLU A 103 16.34 8.98 -18.98
CA GLU A 103 17.64 9.54 -19.35
C GLU A 103 18.46 8.55 -20.18
N LYS A 104 18.66 7.32 -19.68
CA LYS A 104 19.55 6.34 -20.32
C LYS A 104 18.98 5.79 -21.62
N ALA A 105 17.67 5.61 -21.72
CA ALA A 105 17.03 5.25 -22.97
C ALA A 105 17.20 6.37 -24.01
N SER A 106 17.04 7.65 -23.63
CA SER A 106 17.27 8.78 -24.53
C SER A 106 18.72 8.88 -25.01
N GLU A 107 19.69 8.74 -24.10
CA GLU A 107 21.12 8.72 -24.45
C GLU A 107 21.44 7.60 -25.45
N LEU A 108 20.94 6.39 -25.19
CA LEU A 108 21.17 5.24 -26.06
C LEU A 108 20.47 5.42 -27.42
N ALA A 109 19.27 6.01 -27.46
CA ALA A 109 18.58 6.32 -28.69
C ALA A 109 19.42 7.25 -29.59
N ALA A 110 20.03 8.28 -29.01
CA ALA A 110 20.90 9.20 -29.73
C ALA A 110 22.11 8.48 -30.35
N LEU A 111 22.81 7.63 -29.58
CA LEU A 111 23.93 6.84 -30.07
C LEU A 111 23.54 5.85 -31.16
N LEU A 112 22.38 5.21 -31.04
CA LEU A 112 21.87 4.28 -32.05
C LEU A 112 21.49 5.00 -33.35
N ARG A 113 20.98 6.23 -33.26
CA ARG A 113 20.68 7.09 -34.41
C ARG A 113 21.97 7.55 -35.12
N GLU A 114 22.98 7.95 -34.36
CA GLU A 114 24.30 8.27 -34.89
C GLU A 114 24.94 7.06 -35.59
N ARG A 115 24.90 5.88 -34.95
CA ARG A 115 25.40 4.63 -35.55
C ARG A 115 24.71 4.31 -36.87
N GLU A 116 23.39 4.47 -36.93
CA GLU A 116 22.62 4.25 -38.15
C GLU A 116 23.02 5.23 -39.27
N ALA A 117 23.22 6.51 -38.97
CA ALA A 117 23.72 7.49 -39.94
C ALA A 117 25.11 7.10 -40.47
N LEU A 118 26.03 6.72 -39.57
CA LEU A 118 27.36 6.26 -39.97
C LEU A 118 27.32 5.02 -40.87
N HIS A 119 26.45 4.05 -40.61
CA HIS A 119 26.31 2.88 -41.50
C HIS A 119 25.84 3.23 -42.91
N ASN A 120 25.05 4.30 -43.06
CA ASN A 120 24.55 4.73 -44.36
C ASN A 120 25.57 5.60 -45.11
N ASP A 121 26.32 6.45 -44.40
CA ASP A 121 27.05 7.57 -45.03
C ASP A 121 28.58 7.45 -44.94
N SER A 122 29.13 6.68 -44.00
CA SER A 122 30.59 6.66 -43.75
C SER A 122 31.39 5.71 -44.66
N GLY A 123 30.72 4.86 -45.44
CA GLY A 123 31.36 3.78 -46.19
C GLY A 123 31.83 2.59 -45.32
N PHE A 124 31.62 2.63 -44.01
CA PHE A 124 31.91 1.55 -43.08
C PHE A 124 30.63 0.84 -42.60
N ALA A 125 30.61 -0.49 -42.76
CA ALA A 125 29.55 -1.34 -42.21
C ALA A 125 30.04 -2.03 -40.93
N GLY A 126 29.17 -2.07 -39.91
CA GLY A 126 29.40 -2.81 -38.68
C GLY A 126 28.48 -4.03 -38.64
N ASN A 127 28.98 -5.16 -38.15
CA ASN A 127 28.19 -6.37 -37.96
C ASN A 127 27.33 -6.28 -36.69
N THR A 128 26.40 -5.33 -36.68
CA THR A 128 25.43 -5.12 -35.58
C THR A 128 24.00 -5.31 -36.08
N HIS A 129 23.05 -5.45 -35.16
CA HIS A 129 21.65 -5.56 -35.55
C HIS A 129 21.17 -4.27 -36.24
N TYR A 130 20.57 -4.44 -37.41
CA TYR A 130 19.93 -3.37 -38.19
C TYR A 130 18.41 -3.55 -38.31
N HIS A 131 17.87 -4.70 -37.89
CA HIS A 131 16.45 -5.03 -37.97
C HIS A 131 15.90 -5.44 -36.60
N VAL A 132 14.81 -4.81 -36.15
CA VAL A 132 14.20 -5.07 -34.83
C VAL A 132 13.83 -6.54 -34.60
N CYS A 133 13.19 -7.22 -35.57
CA CYS A 133 12.85 -8.64 -35.41
C CYS A 133 14.06 -9.55 -35.10
N ARG A 134 15.28 -9.20 -35.55
CA ARG A 134 16.49 -9.93 -35.15
C ARG A 134 16.83 -9.69 -33.68
N VAL A 135 16.70 -8.46 -33.21
CA VAL A 135 16.85 -8.12 -31.78
C VAL A 135 15.84 -8.90 -30.93
N ILE A 136 14.57 -8.96 -31.36
CA ILE A 136 13.53 -9.74 -30.66
C ILE A 136 13.87 -11.23 -30.62
N GLU A 137 14.27 -11.81 -31.76
CA GLU A 137 14.67 -13.23 -31.81
C GLU A 137 15.85 -13.53 -30.87
N ASP A 138 16.86 -12.65 -30.84
CA ASP A 138 18.04 -12.83 -29.98
C ASP A 138 17.73 -12.61 -28.50
N ALA A 139 16.89 -11.62 -28.15
CA ALA A 139 16.42 -11.40 -26.78
C ALA A 139 15.58 -12.58 -26.27
N ALA A 140 14.84 -13.24 -27.16
CA ALA A 140 13.97 -14.37 -26.82
C ALA A 140 14.66 -15.74 -26.93
N ARG A 141 16.00 -15.80 -27.03
CA ARG A 141 16.76 -17.05 -27.23
C ARG A 141 16.43 -18.15 -26.22
N GLU A 142 16.25 -17.76 -24.96
CA GLU A 142 15.91 -18.69 -23.86
C GLU A 142 14.39 -18.85 -23.64
N ASN A 143 13.55 -18.10 -24.35
CA ASN A 143 12.10 -18.20 -24.21
C ASN A 143 11.56 -19.36 -25.06
N TYR A 144 11.23 -20.48 -24.40
CA TYR A 144 10.73 -21.69 -25.08
C TYR A 144 9.42 -21.44 -25.83
N LEU A 145 8.47 -20.71 -25.24
CA LEU A 145 7.17 -20.45 -25.87
C LEU A 145 7.33 -19.59 -27.13
N PHE A 146 8.20 -18.58 -27.09
CA PHE A 146 8.52 -17.79 -28.27
C PHE A 146 9.13 -18.67 -29.38
N LYS A 147 10.10 -19.53 -29.04
CA LYS A 147 10.77 -20.41 -30.01
C LYS A 147 9.81 -21.38 -30.68
N SER A 148 8.86 -21.94 -29.94
CA SER A 148 7.95 -22.97 -30.44
C SER A 148 6.75 -22.39 -31.19
N TRP A 149 6.26 -21.22 -30.80
CA TRP A 149 4.96 -20.73 -31.27
C TRP A 149 5.01 -19.40 -32.03
N VAL A 150 6.00 -18.55 -31.78
CA VAL A 150 6.00 -17.16 -32.29
C VAL A 150 7.10 -16.91 -33.31
N ARG A 151 8.25 -17.57 -33.15
CA ARG A 151 9.46 -17.27 -33.91
C ARG A 151 9.27 -17.40 -35.43
N ASP A 152 8.69 -18.50 -35.88
CA ASP A 152 8.63 -18.80 -37.30
C ASP A 152 7.60 -17.90 -38.02
N ASP A 153 6.51 -17.55 -37.33
CA ASP A 153 5.54 -16.54 -37.79
C ASP A 153 6.15 -15.14 -37.83
N LEU A 154 6.93 -14.74 -36.81
CA LEU A 154 7.64 -13.45 -36.82
C LEU A 154 8.66 -13.39 -37.97
N ARG A 155 9.36 -14.49 -38.26
CA ARG A 155 10.29 -14.58 -39.39
C ARG A 155 9.56 -14.49 -40.73
N ALA A 156 8.41 -15.15 -40.86
CA ALA A 156 7.57 -15.07 -42.05
C ALA A 156 7.07 -13.63 -42.26
N LEU A 157 6.59 -12.98 -41.20
CA LEU A 157 6.13 -11.59 -41.24
C LEU A 157 7.27 -10.63 -41.63
N ARG A 158 8.44 -10.81 -41.03
CA ARG A 158 9.66 -10.07 -41.41
C ARG A 158 9.99 -10.26 -42.89
N GLY A 159 9.90 -11.48 -43.41
CA GLY A 159 10.21 -11.78 -44.81
C GLY A 159 9.21 -11.16 -45.79
N ARG A 160 7.97 -10.89 -45.35
CA ARG A 160 6.90 -10.32 -46.19
C ARG A 160 7.01 -8.82 -46.40
N PHE A 161 7.60 -8.08 -45.45
CA PHE A 161 7.66 -6.62 -45.48
C PHE A 161 9.11 -6.15 -45.46
N ASP A 162 9.45 -5.21 -46.35
CA ASP A 162 10.78 -4.62 -46.38
C ASP A 162 11.06 -3.73 -45.14
N LEU A 163 12.29 -3.25 -45.01
CA LEU A 163 12.76 -2.49 -43.84
C LEU A 163 11.95 -1.21 -43.55
N LYS A 164 11.26 -0.62 -44.54
CA LYS A 164 10.55 0.66 -44.35
C LYS A 164 9.25 0.52 -43.55
N TYR A 165 8.76 -0.70 -43.38
CA TYR A 165 7.56 -1.00 -42.61
C TYR A 165 7.82 -1.28 -41.13
N TRP A 166 9.09 -1.39 -40.74
CA TRP A 166 9.47 -1.70 -39.36
C TRP A 166 10.05 -0.46 -38.67
N PRO A 167 9.79 -0.25 -37.37
CA PRO A 167 10.45 0.81 -36.63
C PRO A 167 11.96 0.57 -36.57
N ARG A 168 12.73 1.67 -36.55
CA ARG A 168 14.17 1.63 -36.31
C ARG A 168 14.43 1.25 -34.86
N ILE A 169 15.61 0.69 -34.57
CA ILE A 169 15.96 0.22 -33.24
C ILE A 169 15.93 1.37 -32.22
N HIS A 170 16.40 2.56 -32.59
CA HIS A 170 16.39 3.72 -31.72
C HIS A 170 14.97 4.18 -31.34
N HIS A 171 13.95 3.97 -32.19
CA HIS A 171 12.56 4.30 -31.86
C HIS A 171 12.03 3.50 -30.65
N PHE A 172 12.55 2.29 -30.39
CA PHE A 172 12.18 1.53 -29.19
C PHE A 172 12.74 2.17 -27.92
N MET A 173 13.94 2.75 -28.01
CA MET A 173 14.54 3.46 -26.89
C MET A 173 13.82 4.80 -26.66
N ASP A 174 13.48 5.52 -27.73
CA ASP A 174 12.65 6.72 -27.65
C ASP A 174 11.29 6.40 -26.97
N ALA A 175 10.65 5.28 -27.32
CA ALA A 175 9.39 4.85 -26.71
C ALA A 175 9.52 4.49 -25.23
N LEU A 176 10.58 3.76 -24.85
CA LEU A 176 10.86 3.44 -23.43
C LEU A 176 11.19 4.71 -22.63
N ALA A 177 11.90 5.65 -23.23
CA ALA A 177 12.21 6.91 -22.58
C ALA A 177 10.93 7.69 -22.25
N LEU A 178 10.04 7.81 -23.24
CA LEU A 178 8.76 8.49 -23.10
C LEU A 178 7.82 7.79 -22.10
N ASP A 179 7.77 6.46 -22.12
CA ASP A 179 6.99 5.66 -21.16
C ASP A 179 7.44 5.91 -19.72
N ALA A 180 8.75 5.87 -19.48
CA ALA A 180 9.32 6.12 -18.16
C ALA A 180 9.16 7.57 -17.69
N ASP A 181 9.29 8.55 -18.59
CA ASP A 181 9.13 9.99 -18.28
C ASP A 181 7.68 10.34 -17.90
N ASN A 182 6.69 9.65 -18.51
CA ASN A 182 5.27 9.84 -18.24
C ASN A 182 4.70 8.87 -17.21
N ALA A 183 5.53 8.08 -16.53
CA ALA A 183 5.05 7.06 -15.60
C ALA A 183 4.40 7.69 -14.36
N GLU A 184 3.07 7.63 -14.30
CA GLU A 184 2.31 8.00 -13.10
C GLU A 184 2.34 6.86 -12.08
N LEU A 185 2.78 7.15 -10.85
CA LEU A 185 2.79 6.16 -9.78
C LEU A 185 1.47 6.16 -9.02
N GLU A 186 0.72 5.07 -9.19
CA GLU A 186 -0.48 4.78 -8.40
C GLU A 186 -0.19 3.72 -7.33
N ALA A 187 -0.76 3.90 -6.14
CA ALA A 187 -0.74 2.88 -5.12
C ALA A 187 -1.71 1.74 -5.50
N THR A 188 -1.27 0.50 -5.32
CA THR A 188 -2.06 -0.69 -5.68
C THR A 188 -3.22 -0.97 -4.72
N ASP A 189 -3.26 -0.31 -3.57
CA ASP A 189 -4.31 -0.45 -2.57
C ASP A 189 -4.58 0.86 -1.79
N PRO A 190 -5.80 1.05 -1.25
CA PRO A 190 -6.19 2.28 -0.55
C PRO A 190 -5.36 2.60 0.70
N ILE A 191 -4.77 1.58 1.34
CA ILE A 191 -4.00 1.74 2.57
C ILE A 191 -2.61 2.28 2.24
N THR A 192 -1.96 1.74 1.20
CA THR A 192 -0.71 2.28 0.64
C THR A 192 -0.91 3.69 0.08
N ALA A 193 -2.06 3.97 -0.55
CA ALA A 193 -2.39 5.32 -1.01
C ALA A 193 -2.46 6.30 0.18
N ALA A 194 -3.20 5.96 1.24
CA ALA A 194 -3.31 6.79 2.43
C ALA A 194 -1.94 7.00 3.12
N ALA A 195 -1.09 5.98 3.16
CA ALA A 195 0.23 6.04 3.81
C ALA A 195 1.25 6.92 3.05
N THR A 196 1.12 7.04 1.73
CA THR A 196 2.10 7.70 0.85
C THR A 196 1.68 9.10 0.37
N THR A 197 0.44 9.55 0.61
CA THR A 197 -0.07 10.85 0.11
C THR A 197 0.41 12.07 0.92
N GLY A 198 0.88 11.91 2.18
CA GLY A 198 1.29 13.03 3.05
C GLY A 198 2.81 13.16 3.28
N LEU A 199 3.30 14.42 3.42
CA LEU A 199 4.72 14.75 3.74
C LEU A 199 5.25 14.13 5.05
N ARG A 200 4.37 13.71 5.97
CA ARG A 200 4.69 13.00 7.22
C ARG A 200 3.65 11.90 7.45
N ALA A 201 4.04 10.76 8.02
CA ALA A 201 3.06 9.77 8.50
C ALA A 201 2.27 10.45 9.62
N SER A 202 1.04 10.85 9.35
CA SER A 202 0.28 11.65 10.31
C SER A 202 -0.59 10.74 11.17
N ARG A 203 -0.69 11.06 12.46
CA ARG A 203 -1.64 10.41 13.38
C ARG A 203 -3.08 10.49 12.86
N ALA A 204 -3.39 11.52 12.07
CA ALA A 204 -4.70 11.69 11.44
C ALA A 204 -5.00 10.60 10.40
N ASP A 205 -4.01 10.20 9.62
CA ASP A 205 -4.20 9.19 8.57
C ASP A 205 -4.35 7.78 9.15
N PHE A 206 -3.69 7.47 10.28
CA PHE A 206 -4.01 6.28 11.07
C PHE A 206 -5.49 6.24 11.47
N PHE A 207 -6.03 7.35 12.00
CA PHE A 207 -7.45 7.39 12.38
C PHE A 207 -8.39 7.28 11.17
N LYS A 208 -8.02 7.83 10.00
CA LYS A 208 -8.78 7.63 8.75
C LYS A 208 -8.82 6.15 8.38
N ALA A 209 -7.65 5.49 8.36
CA ALA A 209 -7.53 4.07 8.02
C ALA A 209 -8.30 3.20 9.03
N LEU A 210 -8.17 3.47 10.33
CA LEU A 210 -8.90 2.76 11.38
C LEU A 210 -10.41 2.91 11.22
N PHE A 211 -10.91 4.12 10.94
CA PHE A 211 -12.34 4.34 10.73
C PHE A 211 -12.86 3.68 9.45
N ALA A 212 -12.07 3.68 8.37
CA ALA A 212 -12.41 2.96 7.15
C ALA A 212 -12.47 1.45 7.40
N ALA A 213 -11.49 0.88 8.11
CA ALA A 213 -11.48 -0.53 8.47
C ALA A 213 -12.68 -0.93 9.36
N ILE A 214 -13.07 -0.06 10.30
CA ILE A 214 -14.28 -0.28 11.12
C ILE A 214 -15.55 -0.26 10.28
N GLU A 215 -15.67 0.68 9.33
CA GLU A 215 -16.84 0.80 8.45
C GLU A 215 -16.97 -0.37 7.49
N GLU A 216 -15.85 -0.81 6.89
CA GLU A 216 -15.78 -1.99 6.02
C GLU A 216 -16.18 -3.27 6.77
N ASN A 217 -15.84 -3.36 8.06
CA ASN A 217 -16.24 -4.47 8.92
C ASN A 217 -17.59 -4.26 9.61
N SER A 218 -18.35 -3.23 9.22
CA SER A 218 -19.64 -2.94 9.84
C SER A 218 -20.76 -3.82 9.31
N THR A 219 -21.85 -3.94 10.07
CA THR A 219 -23.06 -4.66 9.67
C THR A 219 -23.72 -4.09 8.40
N ALA A 220 -23.43 -2.83 8.05
CA ALA A 220 -23.90 -2.23 6.80
C ALA A 220 -23.14 -2.77 5.57
N MET A 221 -21.89 -3.19 5.77
CA MET A 221 -21.00 -3.77 4.76
C MET A 221 -20.86 -5.29 4.92
N HIS A 222 -21.88 -5.96 5.47
CA HIS A 222 -21.91 -7.40 5.73
C HIS A 222 -20.86 -7.92 6.75
N GLY A 223 -20.28 -7.04 7.55
CA GLY A 223 -19.40 -7.40 8.66
C GLY A 223 -20.14 -7.60 10.00
N PHE A 224 -19.38 -7.63 11.10
CA PHE A 224 -19.88 -7.94 12.44
C PHE A 224 -19.92 -6.74 13.39
N ILE A 225 -19.30 -5.61 13.03
CA ILE A 225 -19.30 -4.42 13.89
C ILE A 225 -20.64 -3.68 13.74
N PRO A 226 -21.38 -3.38 14.82
CA PRO A 226 -22.65 -2.67 14.71
C PRO A 226 -22.51 -1.33 13.99
N THR A 227 -23.34 -1.09 12.97
CA THR A 227 -23.37 0.18 12.25
C THR A 227 -23.60 1.35 13.20
N GLY A 228 -22.79 2.40 13.07
CA GLY A 228 -22.86 3.56 13.95
C GLY A 228 -22.21 3.37 15.32
N LEU A 229 -21.33 2.37 15.49
CA LEU A 229 -20.47 2.26 16.67
C LEU A 229 -19.74 3.59 16.93
N LYS A 230 -20.00 4.18 18.10
CA LYS A 230 -19.35 5.43 18.53
C LYS A 230 -18.52 5.18 19.76
N LEU A 231 -17.20 5.11 19.61
CA LEU A 231 -16.27 5.11 20.75
C LEU A 231 -15.96 6.53 21.21
N THR A 232 -15.67 6.70 22.50
CA THR A 232 -15.18 7.98 23.02
C THR A 232 -13.83 8.36 22.41
N ASP A 233 -13.56 9.66 22.39
CA ASP A 233 -12.28 10.20 21.91
C ASP A 233 -11.11 9.71 22.80
N GLY A 234 -11.35 9.49 24.10
CA GLY A 234 -10.36 8.94 25.04
C GLY A 234 -10.02 7.48 24.77
N THR A 235 -11.02 6.65 24.47
CA THR A 235 -10.81 5.24 24.07
C THR A 235 -10.00 5.15 22.79
N LEU A 236 -10.35 5.93 21.77
CA LEU A 236 -9.59 5.96 20.52
C LEU A 236 -8.15 6.46 20.70
N ALA A 237 -7.94 7.48 21.55
CA ALA A 237 -6.62 7.97 21.86
C ALA A 237 -5.77 6.89 22.56
N SER A 238 -6.32 6.21 23.56
CA SER A 238 -5.61 5.16 24.32
C SER A 238 -5.25 3.97 23.44
N LEU A 239 -6.19 3.52 22.60
CA LEU A 239 -5.95 2.44 21.62
C LEU A 239 -4.86 2.84 20.62
N ALA A 240 -4.92 4.06 20.07
CA ALA A 240 -3.91 4.53 19.11
C ALA A 240 -2.51 4.65 19.77
N ASN A 241 -2.43 5.22 20.97
CA ASN A 241 -1.17 5.38 21.70
C ASN A 241 -0.50 4.03 21.96
N CYS A 242 -1.28 3.03 22.41
CA CYS A 242 -0.73 1.71 22.70
C CYS A 242 -0.41 0.93 21.42
N ALA A 243 -1.28 0.96 20.40
CA ALA A 243 -1.07 0.21 19.16
C ALA A 243 0.11 0.74 18.34
N LEU A 244 0.30 2.07 18.31
CA LEU A 244 1.40 2.74 17.61
C LEU A 244 2.66 2.91 18.48
N ASP A 245 2.63 2.44 19.72
CA ASP A 245 3.74 2.55 20.69
C ASP A 245 4.22 3.99 20.93
N LEU A 246 3.28 4.93 21.03
CA LEU A 246 3.61 6.34 21.20
C LEU A 246 4.16 6.58 22.61
N GLY A 247 5.34 7.21 22.65
CA GLY A 247 5.99 7.64 23.88
C GLY A 247 5.33 8.88 24.51
N PRO A 248 5.75 9.27 25.73
CA PRO A 248 5.09 10.34 26.52
C PRO A 248 4.99 11.68 25.80
N ASP A 249 6.01 12.04 25.01
CA ASP A 249 6.06 13.31 24.27
C ASP A 249 5.18 13.32 23.01
N ASP A 250 4.73 12.13 22.58
CA ASP A 250 4.03 11.90 21.33
C ASP A 250 2.58 11.42 21.52
N LEU A 251 2.08 11.40 22.76
CA LEU A 251 0.74 10.92 23.04
C LEU A 251 -0.34 11.73 22.31
N VAL A 252 -1.33 11.00 21.80
CA VAL A 252 -2.60 11.55 21.36
C VAL A 252 -3.51 11.69 22.57
N ASP A 253 -4.12 12.86 22.72
CA ASP A 253 -5.15 13.11 23.72
C ASP A 253 -6.56 13.04 23.10
N SER A 254 -7.58 12.98 23.95
CA SER A 254 -8.98 13.05 23.52
C SER A 254 -9.28 14.34 22.74
N GLY A 255 -8.61 15.45 23.08
CA GLY A 255 -8.74 16.72 22.38
C GLY A 255 -8.32 16.65 20.91
N TYR A 256 -7.23 15.95 20.60
CA TYR A 256 -6.75 15.71 19.25
C TYR A 256 -7.76 14.90 18.44
N VAL A 257 -8.25 13.79 18.99
CA VAL A 257 -9.24 12.92 18.31
C VAL A 257 -10.53 13.66 18.04
N LYS A 258 -11.00 14.48 19.01
CA LYS A 258 -12.18 15.33 18.85
C LYS A 258 -12.03 16.33 17.69
N ARG A 259 -10.90 17.06 17.64
CA ARG A 259 -10.58 18.01 16.56
C ARG A 259 -10.49 17.30 15.21
N PHE A 260 -9.90 16.11 15.18
CA PHE A 260 -9.85 15.28 13.97
C PHE A 260 -11.25 14.92 13.46
N ARG A 261 -12.11 14.34 14.32
CA ARG A 261 -13.50 13.98 13.96
C ARG A 261 -14.34 15.19 13.54
N GLN A 262 -14.08 16.37 14.10
CA GLN A 262 -14.77 17.60 13.66
C GLN A 262 -14.34 18.00 12.25
N ARG A 263 -13.04 17.93 11.93
CA ARG A 263 -12.53 18.23 10.59
C ARG A 263 -13.10 17.26 9.55
N GLU A 264 -13.09 15.96 9.82
CA GLU A 264 -13.61 14.95 8.88
C GLU A 264 -15.11 15.15 8.59
N ARG A 265 -15.92 15.48 9.60
CA ARG A 265 -17.35 15.81 9.40
C ARG A 265 -17.54 17.03 8.51
N ASN A 266 -16.78 18.10 8.75
CA ASN A 266 -16.83 19.29 7.91
C ASN A 266 -16.42 18.98 6.47
N SER A 267 -15.35 18.19 6.27
CA SER A 267 -14.88 17.78 4.95
C SER A 267 -15.85 16.85 4.21
N ALA A 268 -16.58 16.00 4.92
CA ALA A 268 -17.65 15.18 4.33
C ALA A 268 -18.86 16.04 3.93
N GLN A 269 -19.21 17.04 4.74
CA GLN A 269 -20.31 17.97 4.45
C GLN A 269 -20.01 18.85 3.23
N VAL A 270 -18.77 19.31 3.07
CA VAL A 270 -18.32 20.06 1.88
C VAL A 270 -18.37 19.15 0.64
N ARG A 271 -17.82 17.93 0.71
CA ARG A 271 -17.87 16.98 -0.41
C ARG A 271 -19.30 16.63 -0.86
N ASN A 272 -20.23 16.50 0.09
CA ASN A 272 -21.64 16.24 -0.24
C ASN A 272 -22.36 17.48 -0.80
N ALA A 273 -21.89 18.69 -0.49
CA ALA A 273 -22.42 19.94 -1.04
C ALA A 273 -21.98 20.15 -2.50
N ASP A 274 -20.77 19.72 -2.85
CA ASP A 274 -20.24 19.80 -4.23
C ASP A 274 -20.84 18.75 -5.19
N ILE A 275 -21.58 17.76 -4.66
CA ILE A 275 -22.22 16.68 -5.42
C ILE A 275 -23.76 16.89 -5.54
N ALA A 276 -24.32 17.89 -4.84
CA ALA A 276 -25.73 18.24 -4.97
C ALA A 276 -25.96 19.11 -6.22
N PRO A 277 -26.90 18.77 -7.13
CA PRO A 277 -27.20 19.55 -8.33
C PRO A 277 -27.85 20.91 -8.03
#